data_AF-A0A7S3XIU5-F1
#
_entry.id   AF-A0A7S3XIU5-F1
#
_cell.length_a   1.000
_cell.length_b   1.000
_cell.length_c   1.000
_cell.angle_alpha   90.00
_cell.angle_beta   90.00
_cell.angle_gamma   90.00
#
_symmetry.space_group_name_H-M   'P 1'
#
loop_
_entity.id
_entity.type
_entity.pdbx_description
1 polymer ?
#
loop_
_entity_poly.entity_id
_entity_poly.type
_entity_poly.pdbx_seq_one_letter_code
_entity_poly.pdbx_strand_id
1 'polypeptide(L)'
;QVLNAAFNSAPHVILFFSVVHSNAFQGYARMSSRIGGSRKPNPFVEPGRNPWGQLFEVEWLGVANVDHREVQHLQSADGDKLVTCRDGQAVGNDAFKTC
;
A
#
# COMPACT_ATOMS: atom_id res chain seq x y z
N GLN A 1 -8.86 -3.20 10.42
CA GLN A 1 -8.28 -1.99 11.06
C GLN A 1 -6.75 -2.01 11.15
N VAL A 2 -6.05 -2.80 10.31
CA VAL A 2 -4.57 -2.95 10.38
C VAL A 2 -3.84 -1.64 10.06
N LEU A 3 -4.25 -0.92 9.02
CA LEU A 3 -3.62 0.34 8.62
C LEU A 3 -3.67 1.42 9.71
N ASN A 4 -4.80 1.57 10.40
CA ASN A 4 -4.91 2.52 11.51
C ASN A 4 -4.06 2.10 12.71
N ALA A 5 -3.87 0.81 12.95
CA ALA A 5 -2.97 0.35 14.01
C ALA A 5 -1.51 0.67 13.65
N ALA A 6 -1.09 0.34 12.42
CA ALA A 6 0.24 0.63 11.90
C ALA A 6 0.56 2.13 11.89
N PHE A 7 -0.40 2.97 11.51
CA PHE A 7 -0.25 4.44 11.53
C PHE A 7 -0.01 5.00 12.93
N ASN A 8 -0.45 4.30 13.98
CA ASN A 8 -0.28 4.75 15.37
C ASN A 8 1.00 4.21 16.01
N SER A 9 1.46 3.05 15.56
CA SER A 9 2.61 2.37 16.14
C SER A 9 3.91 2.65 15.39
N ALA A 10 3.85 2.97 14.10
CA ALA A 10 5.02 3.24 13.27
C ALA A 10 5.16 4.73 12.95
N PRO A 11 6.40 5.26 12.85
CA PRO A 11 6.63 6.64 12.43
C PRO A 11 6.20 6.89 10.98
N HIS A 12 6.32 5.87 10.12
CA HIS A 12 5.93 5.91 8.72
C HIS A 12 5.26 4.60 8.32
N VAL A 13 4.18 4.71 7.54
CA VAL A 13 3.51 3.58 6.90
C VAL A 13 3.63 3.78 5.39
N ILE A 14 4.32 2.86 4.70
CA ILE A 14 4.53 2.90 3.26
C ILE A 14 3.63 1.86 2.60
N LEU A 15 2.91 2.28 1.57
CA LEU A 15 2.02 1.46 0.76
C LEU A 15 2.64 1.26 -0.61
N PHE A 16 2.78 0.01 -1.03
CA PHE A 16 3.24 -0.35 -2.36
C PHE A 16 2.03 -0.68 -3.23
N PHE A 17 1.93 -0.02 -4.39
CA PHE A 17 0.81 -0.19 -5.31
C PHE A 17 1.21 -1.13 -6.44
N SER A 18 0.37 -2.15 -6.65
CA SER A 18 0.50 -3.11 -7.74
C SER A 18 -0.89 -3.33 -8.36
N VAL A 19 -0.97 -3.27 -9.69
CA VAL A 19 -2.18 -3.48 -10.47
C VAL A 19 -2.22 -4.95 -10.87
N VAL A 20 -3.35 -5.60 -10.59
CA VAL A 20 -3.55 -7.01 -10.93
C VAL A 20 -3.34 -7.20 -12.44
N HIS A 21 -2.57 -8.25 -12.82
CA HIS A 21 -2.16 -8.56 -14.19
C HIS A 21 -1.18 -7.58 -14.87
N SER A 22 -0.68 -6.55 -14.17
CA SER A 22 0.32 -5.64 -14.75
C SER A 22 1.73 -6.23 -14.80
N ASN A 23 2.00 -7.28 -14.02
CA ASN A 23 3.34 -7.84 -13.78
C ASN A 23 4.39 -6.81 -13.31
N ALA A 24 3.95 -5.67 -12.76
CA ALA A 24 4.82 -4.63 -12.25
C ALA A 24 4.24 -3.97 -10.98
N PHE A 25 5.10 -3.33 -10.19
CA PHE A 25 4.68 -2.33 -9.20
C PHE A 25 4.56 -0.98 -9.90
N GLN A 26 3.56 -0.18 -9.53
CA GLN A 26 3.30 1.14 -10.14
C GLN A 26 3.82 2.30 -9.28
N GLY A 27 4.19 2.04 -8.03
CA GLY A 27 4.80 3.04 -7.17
C GLY A 27 4.54 2.77 -5.71
N TYR A 28 4.96 3.72 -4.89
CA TYR A 28 4.79 3.66 -3.45
C TYR A 28 4.48 5.04 -2.88
N ALA A 29 3.67 5.05 -1.83
CA ALA A 29 3.22 6.25 -1.16
C ALA A 29 3.28 6.08 0.35
N ARG A 30 3.51 7.18 1.06
CA ARG A 30 3.40 7.24 2.51
C ARG A 30 1.97 7.56 2.90
N MET A 31 1.40 6.83 3.85
CA MET A 31 0.13 7.20 4.48
C MET A 31 0.31 8.51 5.26
N SER A 32 -0.53 9.51 4.99
CA SER A 32 -0.45 10.84 5.61
C SER A 32 -1.62 11.15 6.56
N SER A 33 -2.67 10.31 6.57
CA SER A 33 -3.75 10.42 7.55
C SER A 33 -4.34 9.05 7.90
N ARG A 34 -5.07 8.97 9.02
CA ARG A 34 -5.84 7.79 9.41
C ARG A 34 -7.00 7.56 8.44
N ILE A 35 -7.47 6.32 8.37
CA ILE A 35 -8.77 5.99 7.75
C ILE A 35 -9.86 6.78 8.46
N GLY A 36 -10.66 7.53 7.69
CA GLY A 36 -11.67 8.48 8.16
C GLY A 36 -11.17 9.91 8.36
N GLY A 37 -9.87 10.15 8.20
CA GLY A 37 -9.26 11.48 8.37
C GLY A 37 -9.43 12.40 7.16
N SER A 38 -9.69 11.85 5.96
CA SER A 38 -9.88 12.66 4.76
C SER A 38 -11.25 13.32 4.73
N ARG A 39 -11.27 14.63 4.46
CA ARG A 39 -12.49 15.42 4.23
C ARG A 39 -12.84 15.54 2.74
N LYS A 40 -12.02 14.95 1.87
CA LYS A 40 -12.23 15.03 0.42
C LYS A 40 -13.36 14.09 0.00
N PRO A 41 -14.12 14.45 -1.05
CA PRO A 41 -15.09 13.53 -1.62
C PRO A 41 -14.38 12.28 -2.15
N ASN A 42 -15.03 11.12 -2.04
CA ASN A 42 -14.48 9.86 -2.54
C ASN A 42 -14.48 9.88 -4.08
N PRO A 43 -13.31 9.85 -4.73
CA PRO A 43 -13.22 9.95 -6.19
C PRO A 43 -13.68 8.68 -6.92
N PHE A 44 -13.88 7.57 -6.19
CA PHE A 44 -14.22 6.27 -6.76
C PHE A 44 -15.72 5.95 -6.71
N VAL A 45 -16.54 6.90 -6.27
CA VAL A 45 -17.98 6.67 -6.06
C VAL A 45 -18.81 7.87 -6.48
N GLU A 46 -20.03 7.58 -6.92
CA GLU A 46 -21.05 8.60 -7.10
C GLU A 46 -21.58 9.10 -5.74
N PRO A 47 -21.99 10.38 -5.65
CA PRO A 47 -22.62 10.92 -4.46
C PRO A 47 -23.80 10.06 -4.00
N GLY A 48 -23.78 9.61 -2.73
CA GLY A 48 -24.85 8.81 -2.14
C GLY A 48 -24.70 7.28 -2.28
N ARG A 49 -23.68 6.78 -2.98
CA ARG A 49 -23.44 5.34 -3.13
C ARG A 49 -22.00 4.98 -2.80
N ASN A 50 -21.68 4.79 -1.52
CA ASN A 50 -20.34 4.38 -1.09
C ASN A 50 -20.29 2.90 -0.70
N PRO A 51 -19.95 1.98 -1.63
CA PRO A 51 -19.69 0.58 -1.28
C PRO A 51 -18.34 0.39 -0.58
N TRP A 52 -17.48 1.41 -0.55
CA TRP A 52 -16.17 1.36 0.06
C TRP A 52 -16.20 1.84 1.51
N GLY A 53 -15.10 1.57 2.22
CA GLY A 53 -14.87 2.11 3.57
C GLY A 53 -14.63 3.62 3.57
N GLN A 54 -14.11 4.12 4.69
CA GLN A 54 -13.72 5.53 4.79
C GLN A 54 -12.38 5.78 4.08
N LEU A 55 -12.17 7.02 3.64
CA LEU A 55 -10.97 7.45 2.94
C LEU A 55 -9.81 7.73 3.91
N PHE A 56 -8.60 7.57 3.41
CA PHE A 56 -7.36 8.05 4.01
C PHE A 56 -6.55 8.79 2.95
N GLU A 57 -5.61 9.62 3.39
CA GLU A 57 -4.74 10.37 2.50
C GLU A 57 -3.36 9.71 2.41
N VAL A 58 -2.75 9.85 1.24
CA VAL A 58 -1.40 9.36 0.95
C VAL A 58 -0.60 10.46 0.26
N GLU A 59 0.71 10.39 0.43
CA GLU A 59 1.71 11.22 -0.25
C GLU A 59 2.58 10.32 -1.11
N TRP A 60 2.54 10.51 -2.43
CA TRP A 60 3.35 9.74 -3.36
C TRP A 60 4.83 10.08 -3.18
N LEU A 61 5.64 9.07 -2.88
CA LEU A 61 7.09 9.21 -2.77
C LEU A 61 7.78 8.89 -4.09
N GLY A 62 7.20 7.97 -4.86
CA GLY A 62 7.69 7.64 -6.20
C GLY A 62 6.64 6.89 -7.01
N VAL A 63 6.58 7.23 -8.30
CA VAL A 63 5.88 6.47 -9.33
C VAL A 63 6.96 5.76 -10.15
N ALA A 64 6.90 4.43 -10.19
CA ALA A 64 7.89 3.62 -10.88
C ALA A 64 7.19 2.39 -11.46
N ASN A 65 7.62 1.94 -12.65
CA ASN A 65 7.14 0.70 -13.24
C ASN A 65 8.20 -0.38 -13.04
N VAL A 66 8.23 -0.98 -11.86
CA VAL A 66 9.24 -1.98 -11.48
C VAL A 66 8.72 -3.37 -11.82
N ASP A 67 9.41 -4.09 -12.70
CA ASP A 67 8.99 -5.43 -13.11
C ASP A 67 9.06 -6.39 -11.92
N HIS A 68 8.05 -7.26 -11.78
CA HIS A 68 8.01 -8.27 -10.72
C HIS A 68 9.25 -9.15 -10.70
N ARG A 69 9.93 -9.35 -11.83
CA ARG A 69 11.22 -10.05 -11.96
C ARG A 69 12.33 -9.42 -11.12
N GLU A 70 12.36 -8.09 -11.06
CA GLU A 70 13.38 -7.35 -10.32
C GLU A 70 13.21 -7.50 -8.81
N VAL A 71 11.98 -7.76 -8.36
CA VAL A 71 11.60 -7.80 -6.94
C VAL A 71 11.24 -9.20 -6.44
N GLN A 72 11.51 -10.26 -7.22
CA GLN A 72 11.23 -11.65 -6.82
C GLN A 72 12.01 -12.11 -5.59
N HIS A 73 13.11 -11.42 -5.29
CA HIS A 73 13.93 -11.67 -4.12
C HIS A 73 13.34 -11.07 -2.84
N LEU A 74 12.37 -10.16 -2.96
CA LEU A 74 11.70 -9.53 -1.82
C LEU A 74 10.61 -10.46 -1.25
N GLN A 75 10.60 -10.60 0.06
CA GLN A 75 9.68 -11.47 0.80
C GLN A 75 8.76 -10.66 1.71
N SER A 76 7.54 -11.15 1.87
CA SER A 76 6.57 -10.71 2.87
C SER A 76 7.09 -11.00 4.29
N ALA A 77 6.46 -10.39 5.30
CA ALA A 77 6.73 -10.72 6.70
C ALA A 77 6.52 -12.22 7.01
N ASP A 78 5.65 -12.87 6.24
CA ASP A 78 5.31 -14.29 6.37
C ASP A 78 6.20 -15.23 5.53
N GLY A 79 7.21 -14.69 4.83
CA GLY A 79 8.14 -15.46 3.99
C GLY A 79 7.66 -15.75 2.56
N ASP A 80 6.42 -15.42 2.22
CA ASP A 80 5.91 -15.50 0.85
C ASP A 80 6.54 -14.45 -0.07
N LYS A 81 6.56 -14.68 -1.38
CA LYS A 81 7.03 -13.66 -2.34
C LYS A 81 6.11 -12.44 -2.26
N LEU A 82 6.69 -11.23 -2.30
CA LEU A 82 5.92 -9.99 -2.24
C LEU A 82 4.87 -9.89 -3.36
N VAL A 83 5.16 -10.49 -4.52
CA VAL A 83 4.28 -10.54 -5.70
C VAL A 83 3.02 -11.38 -5.47
N THR A 84 3.05 -12.34 -4.53
CA THR A 84 1.91 -13.21 -4.21
C THR A 84 1.08 -12.70 -3.03
N CYS A 85 1.43 -11.55 -2.46
CA CYS A 85 0.72 -10.98 -1.33
C CYS A 85 -0.71 -10.55 -1.67
N ARG A 86 -1.63 -10.79 -0.74
CA ARG A 86 -3.01 -10.27 -0.84
C ARG A 86 -3.05 -8.79 -0.46
N ASP A 87 -4.09 -8.10 -0.90
CA ASP A 87 -4.34 -6.72 -0.49
C ASP A 87 -4.34 -6.58 1.05
N GLY A 88 -3.58 -5.61 1.55
CA GLY A 88 -3.42 -5.36 2.99
C GLY A 88 -2.45 -6.26 3.74
N GLN A 89 -1.68 -7.13 3.09
CA GLN A 89 -0.63 -7.92 3.75
C GLN A 89 0.58 -7.06 4.14
N ALA A 90 1.09 -7.26 5.36
CA ALA A 90 2.25 -6.53 5.86
C ALA A 90 3.55 -7.07 5.25
N VAL A 91 4.43 -6.16 4.85
CA VAL A 91 5.77 -6.51 4.36
C VAL A 91 6.73 -6.47 5.55
N GLY A 92 7.60 -7.47 5.67
CA GLY A 92 8.58 -7.54 6.75
C GLY A 92 9.56 -6.37 6.68
N ASN A 93 9.96 -5.83 7.84
CA ASN A 93 10.95 -4.74 7.90
C ASN A 93 12.29 -5.11 7.24
N ASP A 94 12.62 -6.40 7.17
CA ASP A 94 13.86 -6.89 6.56
C ASP A 94 13.78 -7.00 5.04
N ALA A 95 12.58 -6.90 4.45
CA ALA A 95 12.41 -6.97 3.00
C ALA A 95 13.14 -5.84 2.28
N PHE A 96 13.36 -4.69 2.91
CA PHE A 96 14.01 -3.53 2.30
C PHE A 96 15.48 -3.35 2.73
N LYS A 97 16.08 -4.34 3.40
CA LYS A 97 17.46 -4.24 3.93
C LYS A 97 18.57 -4.61 2.93
N THR A 98 18.25 -4.90 1.67
CA THR A 98 19.29 -5.27 0.70
C THR A 98 19.06 -4.55 -0.62
N CYS A 99 19.50 -3.29 -0.66
CA CYS A 99 20.03 -2.65 -1.86
C CYS A 99 21.53 -2.46 -1.64
#